data_AF-A0A9D9BNS4-F1
#
_entry.id   AF-A0A9D9BNS4-F1
#
_cell.length_a   1.000
_cell.length_b   1.000
_cell.length_c   1.000
_cell.angle_alpha   90.00
_cell.angle_beta   90.00
_cell.angle_gamma   90.00
#
_symmetry.space_group_name_H-M   'P 1'
#
loop_
_entity.id
_entity.type
_entity.pdbx_description
1 polymer ?
#
loop_
_entity_poly.entity_id
_entity_poly.type
_entity_poly.pdbx_seq_one_letter_code
_entity_poly.pdbx_strand_id
1 'polypeptide(L)'
;MKIKSIALALIALLMVFTSCNNKEGNSDMADSSTYKDKAYFTMENGELIRPTGYRSWVYVGTPVTPNDLNNGKAAFPEMHNVYIDPASYDHYKNTGEFKEGTIIMKELVSVGSTGAVSGNGYFMGEFIGLEASVKSAEHFPDEPGNWAIFSFTQPKVGTLKDKTKPFPYEACAACHDSNADDDFVFTQYYPVLRAAKNAGKGNPEDLSARTASEKKKASKKVGLWDASAPTPDDKFDIPTDEKKLFAYLKSEKYKSLKMQEKEQHKSAGPHEYVRTFVSDKLAESVKAGNSEHPIGSYAVKEQFKDGKQYGWAVMLKTGGETDGGKGWFWYEVTDRDDIGSKAALGNGVRGCVSCHTIGNDMVRATFIK
;
A
#
# COMPACT_ATOMS: atom_id res chain seq x y z
N MET A 1 20.84 -100.61 2.32
CA MET A 1 21.15 -100.75 3.76
C MET A 1 22.33 -99.82 4.04
N LYS A 2 22.25 -98.68 4.73
CA LYS A 2 21.37 -98.18 5.79
C LYS A 2 20.93 -96.74 5.46
N ILE A 3 19.68 -96.45 5.78
CA ILE A 3 19.04 -95.14 5.73
C ILE A 3 19.56 -94.34 6.94
N LYS A 4 19.98 -93.09 6.72
CA LYS A 4 20.01 -92.06 7.76
C LYS A 4 19.40 -90.79 7.19
N SER A 5 18.19 -90.52 7.67
CA SER A 5 17.42 -89.31 7.46
C SER A 5 18.21 -88.08 7.90
N ILE A 6 18.32 -87.07 7.04
CA ILE A 6 18.63 -85.71 7.47
C ILE A 6 17.61 -84.78 6.82
N ALA A 7 17.02 -83.97 7.70
CA ALA A 7 15.79 -83.24 7.51
C ALA A 7 15.87 -82.15 6.42
N LEU A 8 14.72 -81.98 5.78
CA LEU A 8 14.37 -80.85 4.94
C LEU A 8 14.36 -79.57 5.80
N ALA A 9 15.15 -78.56 5.45
CA ALA A 9 14.97 -77.20 5.94
C ALA A 9 14.82 -76.28 4.73
N LEU A 10 13.58 -76.08 4.28
CA LEU A 10 13.22 -74.91 3.48
C LEU A 10 13.41 -73.69 4.38
N ILE A 11 14.44 -72.89 4.12
CA ILE A 11 14.55 -71.55 4.68
C ILE A 11 13.62 -70.66 3.85
N ALA A 12 12.40 -70.49 4.34
CA ALA A 12 11.56 -69.35 3.95
C ALA A 12 12.25 -68.09 4.49
N LEU A 13 12.79 -67.28 3.59
CA LEU A 13 13.36 -65.97 3.93
C LEU A 13 12.21 -65.03 4.30
N LEU A 14 11.84 -65.02 5.58
CA LEU A 14 10.92 -64.05 6.15
C LEU A 14 11.66 -62.69 6.20
N MET A 15 11.29 -61.76 5.30
CA MET A 15 11.68 -60.36 5.45
C MET A 15 10.96 -59.81 6.69
N VAL A 16 11.65 -59.82 7.83
CA VAL A 16 11.25 -59.07 9.01
C VAL A 16 11.53 -57.61 8.72
N PHE A 17 10.49 -56.82 8.46
CA PHE A 17 10.59 -55.37 8.52
C PHE A 17 10.82 -54.97 9.98
N THR A 18 12.08 -54.81 10.37
CA THR A 18 12.47 -54.15 11.61
C THR A 18 12.09 -52.68 11.48
N SER A 19 10.95 -52.32 12.07
CA SER A 19 10.56 -50.92 12.24
C SER A 19 11.59 -50.25 13.15
N CYS A 20 12.46 -49.42 12.59
CA CYS A 20 13.34 -48.56 13.36
C CYS A 20 12.50 -47.53 14.13
N ASN A 21 12.40 -47.71 15.45
CA ASN A 21 12.02 -46.64 16.36
C ASN A 21 13.14 -45.59 16.37
N ASN A 22 13.00 -44.55 15.53
CA ASN A 22 13.78 -43.34 15.68
C ASN A 22 13.13 -42.45 16.74
N LYS A 23 13.82 -42.32 17.87
CA LYS A 23 13.63 -41.22 18.82
C LYS A 23 14.08 -39.92 18.18
N GLU A 24 13.28 -38.88 18.42
CA GLU A 24 13.60 -37.45 18.38
C GLU A 24 14.06 -36.87 17.03
N GLY A 25 13.06 -36.61 16.18
CA GLY A 25 13.09 -35.52 15.22
C GLY A 25 11.75 -34.79 15.30
N ASN A 26 11.72 -33.63 15.95
CA ASN A 26 10.50 -32.84 16.12
C ASN A 26 10.10 -32.22 14.77
N SER A 27 9.35 -32.97 13.95
CA SER A 27 8.59 -32.43 12.84
C SER A 27 7.16 -32.19 13.32
N ASP A 28 6.95 -31.09 14.03
CA ASP A 28 5.63 -30.54 14.29
C ASP A 28 5.02 -30.04 12.97
N MET A 29 4.58 -30.96 12.11
CA MET A 29 3.42 -30.70 11.26
C MET A 29 2.20 -30.81 12.17
N ALA A 30 2.02 -29.76 12.98
CA ALA A 30 0.94 -29.62 13.92
C ALA A 30 -0.41 -29.77 13.22
N ASP A 31 -1.31 -30.48 13.88
CA ASP A 31 -2.74 -30.57 13.62
C ASP A 31 -3.29 -29.28 12.96
N SER A 32 -3.83 -29.41 11.76
CA SER A 32 -4.34 -28.30 10.91
C SER A 32 -5.41 -27.42 11.58
N SER A 33 -5.94 -27.84 12.73
CA SER A 33 -6.84 -27.04 13.56
C SER A 33 -6.10 -26.01 14.43
N THR A 34 -4.87 -26.29 14.85
CA THR A 34 -4.17 -25.52 15.90
C THR A 34 -3.54 -24.21 15.42
N TYR A 35 -3.15 -24.11 14.14
CA TYR A 35 -2.49 -22.89 13.64
C TYR A 35 -3.45 -21.73 13.39
N LYS A 36 -4.75 -22.00 13.19
CA LYS A 36 -5.76 -20.99 12.86
C LYS A 36 -6.13 -20.11 14.04
N ASP A 37 -6.11 -20.70 15.24
CA ASP A 37 -6.42 -20.04 16.50
C ASP A 37 -5.14 -19.57 17.24
N LYS A 38 -3.96 -19.80 16.64
CA LYS A 38 -2.68 -19.35 17.17
C LYS A 38 -2.54 -17.84 17.02
N ALA A 39 -2.07 -17.17 18.09
CA ALA A 39 -1.55 -15.81 17.99
C ALA A 39 -0.13 -15.81 17.38
N TYR A 40 0.09 -14.97 16.38
CA TYR A 40 1.38 -14.87 15.67
C TYR A 40 2.25 -13.69 16.12
N PHE A 41 1.76 -12.91 17.08
CA PHE A 41 2.51 -11.84 17.70
C PHE A 41 2.22 -11.80 19.20
N THR A 42 3.05 -11.04 19.93
CA THR A 42 2.89 -10.82 21.35
C THR A 42 3.23 -9.36 21.66
N MET A 43 2.33 -8.69 22.36
CA MET A 43 2.56 -7.36 22.90
C MET A 43 2.97 -7.47 24.36
N GLU A 44 4.00 -6.75 24.76
CA GLU A 44 4.44 -6.63 26.14
C GLU A 44 4.65 -5.15 26.46
N ASN A 45 3.88 -4.62 27.42
CA ASN A 45 3.97 -3.21 27.86
C ASN A 45 3.85 -2.20 26.69
N GLY A 46 2.97 -2.47 25.72
CA GLY A 46 2.78 -1.63 24.53
C GLY A 46 3.88 -1.76 23.46
N GLU A 47 4.78 -2.72 23.60
CA GLU A 47 5.82 -3.03 22.61
C GLU A 47 5.53 -4.37 21.95
N LEU A 48 5.72 -4.44 20.63
CA LEU A 48 5.69 -5.70 19.89
C LEU A 48 6.99 -6.45 20.13
N ILE A 49 6.92 -7.67 20.65
CA ILE A 49 8.05 -8.60 20.69
C ILE A 49 8.33 -9.07 19.26
N ARG A 50 9.60 -9.01 18.84
CA ARG A 50 10.04 -9.34 17.48
C ARG A 50 9.58 -10.74 17.10
N PRO A 51 8.71 -10.88 16.08
CA PRO A 51 8.30 -12.19 15.60
C PRO A 51 9.51 -12.96 15.06
N THR A 52 9.54 -14.25 15.32
CA THR A 52 10.55 -15.19 14.82
C THR A 52 9.89 -16.27 13.99
N GLY A 53 10.66 -16.91 13.10
CA GLY A 53 10.13 -17.94 12.20
C GLY A 53 9.23 -17.43 11.08
N TYR A 54 9.04 -16.11 10.93
CA TYR A 54 8.13 -15.54 9.91
C TYR A 54 8.49 -15.88 8.46
N ARG A 55 9.73 -16.28 8.18
CA ARG A 55 10.13 -16.74 6.83
C ARG A 55 9.46 -18.07 6.43
N SER A 56 8.84 -18.79 7.36
CA SER A 56 7.98 -19.95 7.06
C SER A 56 6.50 -19.57 6.90
N TRP A 57 6.14 -18.30 7.05
CA TRP A 57 4.78 -17.82 6.81
C TRP A 57 4.51 -17.66 5.31
N VAL A 58 3.29 -17.25 4.97
CA VAL A 58 2.87 -17.13 3.58
C VAL A 58 3.50 -15.90 2.95
N TYR A 59 4.44 -16.11 2.02
CA TYR A 59 5.00 -15.05 1.19
C TYR A 59 3.92 -14.45 0.27
N VAL A 60 3.87 -13.12 0.15
CA VAL A 60 2.82 -12.45 -0.64
C VAL A 60 3.33 -11.60 -1.81
N GLY A 61 4.60 -11.20 -1.79
CA GLY A 61 5.23 -10.45 -2.88
C GLY A 61 6.53 -9.76 -2.49
N THR A 62 7.26 -9.29 -3.52
CA THR A 62 8.49 -8.52 -3.39
C THR A 62 8.46 -7.29 -4.30
N PRO A 63 8.00 -6.14 -3.79
CA PRO A 63 8.30 -4.84 -4.39
C PRO A 63 9.80 -4.54 -4.33
N VAL A 64 10.27 -3.66 -5.23
CA VAL A 64 11.64 -3.14 -5.22
C VAL A 64 11.62 -1.63 -5.43
N THR A 65 12.30 -0.90 -4.54
CA THR A 65 12.56 0.53 -4.63
C THR A 65 14.08 0.75 -4.54
N PRO A 66 14.81 0.58 -5.65
CA PRO A 66 16.26 0.60 -5.63
C PRO A 66 16.79 2.04 -5.55
N ASN A 67 17.93 2.23 -4.90
CA ASN A 67 18.50 3.55 -4.62
C ASN A 67 18.79 4.34 -5.90
N ASP A 68 19.25 3.67 -6.95
CA ASP A 68 19.55 4.26 -8.25
C ASP A 68 18.33 4.91 -8.93
N LEU A 69 17.13 4.39 -8.70
CA LEU A 69 15.86 4.97 -9.17
C LEU A 69 15.24 5.98 -8.18
N ASN A 70 15.90 6.22 -7.05
CA ASN A 70 15.39 7.07 -5.96
C ASN A 70 16.45 8.08 -5.49
N ASN A 71 17.09 8.78 -6.44
CA ASN A 71 18.10 9.82 -6.17
C ASN A 71 19.25 9.37 -5.26
N GLY A 72 19.65 8.10 -5.36
CA GLY A 72 20.69 7.49 -4.54
C GLY A 72 20.26 7.12 -3.12
N LYS A 73 18.99 7.35 -2.74
CA LYS A 73 18.49 7.07 -1.39
C LYS A 73 16.99 6.78 -1.39
N ALA A 74 16.62 5.51 -1.50
CA ALA A 74 15.24 5.07 -1.30
C ALA A 74 14.81 5.27 0.17
N ALA A 75 13.53 5.55 0.39
CA ALA A 75 12.95 5.61 1.73
C ALA A 75 13.04 4.25 2.45
N PHE A 76 12.86 3.16 1.69
CA PHE A 76 12.96 1.79 2.15
C PHE A 76 13.92 1.02 1.23
N PRO A 77 15.24 1.07 1.47
CA PRO A 77 16.19 0.32 0.66
C PRO A 77 16.03 -1.19 0.91
N GLU A 78 16.00 -2.07 -0.08
CA GLU A 78 15.61 -1.80 -1.48
C GLU A 78 14.50 -2.76 -1.93
N MET A 79 14.71 -4.07 -1.79
CA MET A 79 13.68 -5.09 -2.02
C MET A 79 12.93 -5.39 -0.73
N HIS A 80 11.62 -5.64 -0.83
CA HIS A 80 10.75 -5.82 0.33
C HIS A 80 10.09 -7.19 0.29
N ASN A 81 10.66 -8.20 0.94
CA ASN A 81 10.02 -9.51 1.03
C ASN A 81 8.90 -9.45 2.06
N VAL A 82 7.66 -9.65 1.63
CA VAL A 82 6.49 -9.50 2.49
C VAL A 82 5.85 -10.86 2.78
N TYR A 83 5.52 -11.09 4.04
CA TYR A 83 4.92 -12.32 4.55
C TYR A 83 3.73 -11.98 5.44
N ILE A 84 2.65 -12.76 5.36
CA ILE A 84 1.49 -12.68 6.25
C ILE A 84 1.37 -13.96 7.06
N ASP A 85 0.92 -13.86 8.31
CA ASP A 85 0.71 -15.06 9.12
C ASP A 85 -0.27 -16.05 8.47
N PRO A 86 -0.05 -17.38 8.59
CA PRO A 86 -0.86 -18.38 7.91
C PRO A 86 -2.35 -18.35 8.25
N ALA A 87 -2.71 -18.04 9.50
CA ALA A 87 -4.12 -18.02 9.91
C ALA A 87 -4.87 -16.87 9.26
N SER A 88 -4.25 -15.69 9.19
CA SER A 88 -4.83 -14.51 8.57
C SER A 88 -4.85 -14.63 7.05
N TYR A 89 -3.85 -15.26 6.43
CA TYR A 89 -3.91 -15.60 5.00
C TYR A 89 -5.12 -16.47 4.69
N ASP A 90 -5.34 -17.55 5.45
CA ASP A 90 -6.48 -18.42 5.20
C ASP A 90 -7.82 -17.73 5.45
N HIS A 91 -7.90 -16.86 6.47
CA HIS A 91 -9.08 -16.04 6.67
C HIS A 91 -9.32 -15.13 5.45
N TYR A 92 -8.32 -14.35 5.04
CA TYR A 92 -8.37 -13.46 3.88
C TYR A 92 -8.72 -14.21 2.58
N LYS A 93 -8.21 -15.43 2.41
CA LYS A 93 -8.54 -16.28 1.27
C LYS A 93 -10.04 -16.63 1.23
N ASN A 94 -10.63 -16.86 2.40
CA ASN A 94 -12.04 -17.23 2.52
C ASN A 94 -12.99 -16.02 2.49
N THR A 95 -12.60 -14.88 3.06
CA THR A 95 -13.50 -13.73 3.31
C THR A 95 -13.13 -12.47 2.54
N GLY A 96 -11.89 -12.39 2.06
CA GLY A 96 -11.33 -11.19 1.45
C GLY A 96 -11.01 -10.07 2.44
N GLU A 97 -11.02 -10.35 3.75
CA GLU A 97 -10.80 -9.38 4.83
C GLU A 97 -9.60 -9.78 5.70
N PHE A 98 -8.89 -8.81 6.29
CA PHE A 98 -7.87 -9.11 7.32
C PHE A 98 -8.53 -9.19 8.69
N LYS A 99 -8.41 -10.34 9.35
CA LYS A 99 -9.00 -10.59 10.67
C LYS A 99 -8.25 -9.85 11.78
N GLU A 100 -8.92 -9.68 12.91
CA GLU A 100 -8.27 -9.32 14.17
C GLU A 100 -7.07 -10.24 14.45
N GLY A 101 -5.97 -9.62 14.84
CA GLY A 101 -4.71 -10.29 15.12
C GLY A 101 -3.85 -10.60 13.90
N THR A 102 -4.19 -10.06 12.72
CA THR A 102 -3.35 -10.17 11.53
C THR A 102 -1.99 -9.52 11.78
N ILE A 103 -0.92 -10.22 11.43
CA ILE A 103 0.44 -9.65 11.36
C ILE A 103 1.07 -9.88 9.98
N ILE A 104 1.64 -8.81 9.44
CA ILE A 104 2.38 -8.80 8.18
C ILE A 104 3.83 -8.37 8.46
N MET A 105 4.79 -9.18 8.04
CA MET A 105 6.21 -8.89 8.12
C MET A 105 6.73 -8.37 6.80
N LYS A 106 7.49 -7.28 6.83
CA LYS A 106 8.25 -6.77 5.69
C LYS A 106 9.74 -6.87 6.02
N GLU A 107 10.44 -7.71 5.29
CA GLU A 107 11.88 -7.90 5.42
C GLU A 107 12.60 -7.18 4.27
N LEU A 108 13.47 -6.24 4.62
CA LEU A 108 14.22 -5.44 3.66
C LEU A 108 15.48 -6.20 3.25
N VAL A 109 15.73 -6.25 1.93
CA VAL A 109 16.89 -6.89 1.31
C VAL A 109 17.56 -5.88 0.38
N SER A 110 18.89 -5.80 0.39
CA SER A 110 19.63 -4.93 -0.52
C SER A 110 19.57 -5.44 -1.97
N VAL A 111 19.88 -4.57 -2.94
CA VAL A 111 20.28 -5.02 -4.28
C VAL A 111 21.73 -5.48 -4.22
N GLY A 112 21.97 -6.76 -4.50
CA GLY A 112 23.31 -7.35 -4.56
C GLY A 112 23.97 -7.25 -5.94
N SER A 113 23.16 -7.24 -7.02
CA SER A 113 23.64 -7.11 -8.40
C SER A 113 22.54 -6.56 -9.31
N THR A 114 22.93 -5.95 -10.43
CA THR A 114 22.04 -5.56 -11.53
C THR A 114 22.16 -6.43 -12.79
N GLY A 115 23.00 -7.46 -12.74
CA GLY A 115 23.18 -8.45 -13.80
C GLY A 115 23.36 -9.86 -13.24
N ALA A 116 22.73 -10.85 -13.88
CA ALA A 116 22.93 -12.26 -13.62
C ALA A 116 22.88 -13.06 -14.92
N VAL A 117 23.09 -14.38 -14.84
CA VAL A 117 23.00 -15.29 -16.00
C VAL A 117 21.62 -15.27 -16.68
N SER A 118 20.57 -14.85 -15.97
CA SER A 118 19.22 -14.67 -16.50
C SER A 118 18.99 -13.32 -17.19
N GLY A 119 19.98 -12.43 -17.20
CA GLY A 119 19.94 -11.11 -17.82
C GLY A 119 20.10 -9.95 -16.84
N ASN A 120 19.72 -8.76 -17.30
CA ASN A 120 19.78 -7.53 -16.51
C ASN A 120 18.51 -7.37 -15.67
N GLY A 121 18.65 -6.82 -14.47
CA GLY A 121 17.54 -6.60 -13.56
C GLY A 121 18.03 -6.12 -12.20
N TYR A 122 17.32 -6.47 -11.14
CA TYR A 122 17.78 -6.30 -9.77
C TYR A 122 17.76 -7.68 -9.11
N PHE A 123 18.85 -8.05 -8.43
CA PHE A 123 19.02 -9.33 -7.77
C PHE A 123 19.25 -9.11 -6.28
N MET A 124 18.59 -9.90 -5.43
CA MET A 124 18.66 -9.79 -3.97
C MET A 124 20.09 -9.97 -3.45
N GLY A 125 20.46 -9.13 -2.48
CA GLY A 125 21.67 -9.25 -1.68
C GLY A 125 21.36 -9.63 -0.24
N GLU A 126 21.84 -8.81 0.69
CA GLU A 126 21.83 -9.09 2.13
C GLU A 126 20.54 -8.58 2.81
N PHE A 127 20.15 -9.23 3.90
CA PHE A 127 19.08 -8.74 4.77
C PHE A 127 19.52 -7.48 5.52
N ILE A 128 18.74 -6.42 5.43
CA ILE A 128 19.09 -5.08 5.94
C ILE A 128 18.04 -4.46 6.86
N GLY A 129 16.87 -5.09 7.01
CA GLY A 129 15.86 -4.59 7.92
C GLY A 129 14.64 -5.49 8.09
N LEU A 130 13.87 -5.21 9.14
CA LEU A 130 12.63 -5.90 9.46
C LEU A 130 11.62 -4.92 10.05
N GLU A 131 10.43 -4.93 9.47
CA GLU A 131 9.26 -4.16 9.88
C GLU A 131 8.05 -5.10 10.03
N ALA A 132 7.08 -4.67 10.83
CA ALA A 132 5.81 -5.38 10.99
C ALA A 132 4.62 -4.41 10.95
N SER A 133 3.49 -4.89 10.44
CA SER A 133 2.19 -4.24 10.57
C SER A 133 1.25 -5.20 11.31
N VAL A 134 0.58 -4.74 12.36
CA VAL A 134 -0.32 -5.54 13.20
C VAL A 134 -1.68 -4.89 13.25
N LYS A 135 -2.74 -5.68 13.00
CA LYS A 135 -4.13 -5.29 13.23
C LYS A 135 -4.56 -5.80 14.59
N SER A 136 -4.83 -4.89 15.52
CA SER A 136 -5.42 -5.28 16.80
C SER A 136 -6.27 -4.20 17.45
N ALA A 137 -7.58 -4.44 17.55
CA ALA A 137 -8.49 -3.57 18.29
C ALA A 137 -8.22 -3.58 19.80
N GLU A 138 -7.68 -4.68 20.35
CA GLU A 138 -7.30 -4.76 21.77
C GLU A 138 -6.15 -3.79 22.10
N HIS A 139 -5.12 -3.77 21.25
CA HIS A 139 -3.91 -2.99 21.52
C HIS A 139 -3.90 -1.60 20.89
N PHE A 140 -4.66 -1.39 19.81
CA PHE A 140 -4.72 -0.14 19.04
C PHE A 140 -6.18 0.29 18.80
N PRO A 141 -7.01 0.45 19.85
CA PRO A 141 -8.43 0.82 19.70
C PRO A 141 -8.62 2.21 19.08
N ASP A 142 -7.66 3.12 19.30
CA ASP A 142 -7.72 4.51 18.88
C ASP A 142 -7.03 4.78 17.52
N GLU A 143 -6.33 3.78 16.96
CA GLU A 143 -5.70 3.90 15.64
C GLU A 143 -6.73 3.60 14.53
N PRO A 144 -6.79 4.41 13.45
CA PRO A 144 -7.62 4.11 12.29
C PRO A 144 -7.38 2.69 11.75
N GLY A 145 -8.46 1.93 11.53
CA GLY A 145 -8.41 0.53 11.10
C GLY A 145 -7.79 -0.44 12.12
N ASN A 146 -7.44 0.03 13.31
CA ASN A 146 -6.76 -0.70 14.38
C ASN A 146 -5.38 -1.23 13.96
N TRP A 147 -4.72 -0.55 13.02
CA TRP A 147 -3.41 -0.92 12.52
C TRP A 147 -2.28 -0.14 13.16
N ALA A 148 -1.22 -0.84 13.56
CA ALA A 148 0.02 -0.25 14.03
C ALA A 148 1.23 -0.81 13.27
N ILE A 149 2.24 0.03 13.06
CA ILE A 149 3.44 -0.31 12.27
C ILE A 149 4.68 -0.19 13.16
N PHE A 150 5.58 -1.17 13.04
CA PHE A 150 6.75 -1.37 13.90
C PHE A 150 8.01 -1.53 13.05
N SER A 151 9.17 -1.09 13.57
CA SER A 151 10.46 -1.43 12.98
C SER A 151 11.44 -1.93 14.03
N PHE A 152 11.98 -3.12 13.79
CA PHE A 152 13.04 -3.71 14.61
C PHE A 152 14.42 -3.25 14.18
N THR A 153 14.53 -2.55 13.05
CA THR A 153 15.81 -2.29 12.38
C THR A 153 16.65 -1.27 13.15
N GLN A 154 17.91 -1.60 13.41
CA GLN A 154 18.92 -0.66 13.88
C GLN A 154 19.91 -0.38 12.74
N PRO A 155 19.59 0.53 11.80
CA PRO A 155 20.29 0.63 10.52
C PRO A 155 21.78 1.02 10.65
N LYS A 156 22.16 1.73 11.73
CA LYS A 156 23.56 2.09 12.00
C LYS A 156 24.39 0.94 12.59
N VAL A 157 23.72 -0.06 13.18
CA VAL A 157 24.36 -1.16 13.93
C VAL A 157 24.26 -2.47 13.15
N GLY A 158 23.30 -2.60 12.24
CA GLY A 158 23.07 -3.83 11.48
C GLY A 158 22.43 -4.94 12.31
N THR A 159 21.75 -4.60 13.42
CA THR A 159 21.07 -5.56 14.29
C THR A 159 19.58 -5.27 14.38
N LEU A 160 18.81 -6.26 14.84
CA LEU A 160 17.39 -6.11 15.11
C LEU A 160 17.16 -5.98 16.62
N LYS A 161 16.23 -5.10 17.02
CA LYS A 161 15.73 -5.02 18.39
C LYS A 161 14.90 -6.26 18.72
N ASP A 162 14.87 -6.66 19.98
CA ASP A 162 14.03 -7.78 20.42
C ASP A 162 12.57 -7.38 20.64
N LYS A 163 12.30 -6.10 20.89
CA LYS A 163 10.96 -5.52 20.93
C LYS A 163 10.97 -4.04 20.56
N THR A 164 9.82 -3.50 20.17
CA THR A 164 9.72 -2.08 19.82
C THR A 164 8.29 -1.53 19.95
N LYS A 165 8.17 -0.23 20.21
CA LYS A 165 6.90 0.52 20.18
C LYS A 165 6.42 0.74 18.75
N PRO A 166 5.10 0.91 18.53
CA PRO A 166 4.60 1.32 17.23
C PRO A 166 5.12 2.72 16.87
N PHE A 167 5.22 2.98 15.57
CA PHE A 167 5.38 4.34 15.08
C PHE A 167 4.10 5.15 15.28
N PRO A 168 4.20 6.49 15.48
CA PRO A 168 3.04 7.37 15.41
C PRO A 168 2.29 7.22 14.07
N TYR A 169 0.98 7.42 14.08
CA TYR A 169 0.10 7.30 12.91
C TYR A 169 0.67 8.01 11.67
N GLU A 170 1.10 9.26 11.83
CA GLU A 170 1.57 10.13 10.74
C GLU A 170 2.89 9.64 10.11
N ALA A 171 3.68 8.85 10.84
CA ALA A 171 4.97 8.36 10.36
C ALA A 171 4.81 7.20 9.36
N CYS A 172 3.75 6.40 9.49
CA CYS A 172 3.56 5.21 8.67
C CYS A 172 2.10 4.95 8.28
N ALA A 173 1.21 4.82 9.27
CA ALA A 173 -0.17 4.39 9.06
C ALA A 173 -0.98 5.36 8.20
N ALA A 174 -0.76 6.68 8.30
CA ALA A 174 -1.42 7.68 7.45
C ALA A 174 -1.16 7.46 5.94
N CYS A 175 0.07 7.10 5.58
CA CYS A 175 0.42 6.79 4.19
C CYS A 175 -0.26 5.49 3.73
N HIS A 176 -0.32 4.50 4.61
CA HIS A 176 -0.99 3.23 4.35
C HIS A 176 -2.50 3.44 4.15
N ASP A 177 -3.18 4.13 5.07
CA ASP A 177 -4.62 4.47 5.00
C ASP A 177 -5.00 5.05 3.63
N SER A 178 -4.20 6.02 3.18
CA SER A 178 -4.55 6.80 2.00
C SER A 178 -4.19 6.15 0.67
N ASN A 179 -3.30 5.14 0.67
CA ASN A 179 -2.72 4.62 -0.58
C ASN A 179 -2.78 3.10 -0.73
N ALA A 180 -3.07 2.36 0.34
CA ALA A 180 -3.31 0.93 0.28
C ALA A 180 -4.62 0.64 -0.45
N ASP A 181 -4.64 -0.40 -1.29
CA ASP A 181 -5.86 -0.80 -1.97
C ASP A 181 -6.83 -1.58 -1.06
N ASP A 182 -6.40 -2.07 0.10
CA ASP A 182 -7.20 -2.91 0.99
C ASP A 182 -6.75 -2.79 2.46
N ASP A 183 -7.56 -2.14 3.30
CA ASP A 183 -7.42 -2.12 4.77
C ASP A 183 -5.97 -1.93 5.26
N PHE A 184 -5.36 -0.78 4.91
CA PHE A 184 -3.97 -0.41 5.25
C PHE A 184 -2.87 -1.32 4.65
N VAL A 185 -3.21 -2.33 3.88
CA VAL A 185 -2.27 -3.25 3.21
C VAL A 185 -2.20 -2.95 1.72
N PHE A 186 -0.98 -2.73 1.20
CA PHE A 186 -0.73 -2.44 -0.22
C PHE A 186 -0.92 -3.66 -1.15
N THR A 187 -2.10 -4.27 -1.13
CA THR A 187 -2.44 -5.48 -1.89
C THR A 187 -2.28 -5.32 -3.40
N GLN A 188 -2.27 -4.10 -3.94
CA GLN A 188 -1.90 -3.82 -5.35
C GLN A 188 -0.49 -4.29 -5.72
N TYR A 189 0.41 -4.47 -4.75
CA TYR A 189 1.75 -4.98 -4.96
C TYR A 189 1.92 -6.45 -4.56
N TYR A 190 0.89 -7.07 -3.98
CA TYR A 190 0.92 -8.45 -3.47
C TYR A 190 0.02 -9.36 -4.30
N PRO A 191 0.52 -9.94 -5.42
CA PRO A 191 -0.29 -10.75 -6.32
C PRO A 191 -0.86 -12.01 -5.65
N VAL A 192 -0.16 -12.58 -4.65
CA VAL A 192 -0.65 -13.74 -3.90
C VAL A 192 -1.93 -13.39 -3.15
N LEU A 193 -1.97 -12.24 -2.46
CA LEU A 193 -3.19 -11.77 -1.79
C LEU A 193 -4.30 -11.46 -2.79
N ARG A 194 -4.00 -10.76 -3.89
CA ARG A 194 -5.04 -10.49 -4.91
C ARG A 194 -5.65 -11.75 -5.51
N ALA A 195 -4.85 -12.80 -5.70
CA ALA A 195 -5.35 -14.09 -6.17
C ALA A 195 -6.14 -14.83 -5.09
N ALA A 196 -5.76 -14.67 -3.82
CA ALA A 196 -6.42 -15.29 -2.68
C ALA A 196 -7.75 -14.64 -2.31
N LYS A 197 -7.92 -13.33 -2.49
CA LYS A 197 -9.10 -12.57 -2.05
C LYS A 197 -10.39 -13.25 -2.54
N ASN A 198 -11.22 -13.75 -1.62
CA ASN A 198 -12.48 -14.44 -1.90
C ASN A 198 -12.36 -15.73 -2.75
N ALA A 199 -11.19 -16.35 -2.81
CA ALA A 199 -11.00 -17.64 -3.50
C ALA A 199 -11.64 -18.82 -2.75
N GLY A 200 -11.98 -18.63 -1.47
CA GLY A 200 -12.59 -19.65 -0.64
C GLY A 200 -11.62 -20.75 -0.24
N LYS A 201 -12.11 -22.00 -0.18
CA LYS A 201 -11.31 -23.16 0.24
C LYS A 201 -10.34 -23.67 -0.84
N GLY A 202 -10.46 -23.19 -2.08
CA GLY A 202 -9.55 -23.54 -3.15
C GLY A 202 -8.20 -22.82 -3.00
N ASN A 203 -7.15 -23.41 -3.56
CA ASN A 203 -5.85 -22.77 -3.68
C ASN A 203 -5.78 -22.04 -5.04
N PRO A 204 -5.67 -20.70 -5.08
CA PRO A 204 -5.63 -19.95 -6.33
C PRO A 204 -4.53 -20.40 -7.28
N GLU A 205 -3.39 -20.86 -6.74
CA GLU A 205 -2.24 -21.32 -7.50
C GLU A 205 -2.48 -22.64 -8.24
N ASP A 206 -3.42 -23.48 -7.75
CA ASP A 206 -3.81 -24.77 -8.35
C ASP A 206 -4.67 -24.58 -9.61
N LEU A 207 -5.24 -23.38 -9.79
CA LEU A 207 -5.85 -23.00 -11.06
C LEU A 207 -4.74 -23.01 -12.11
N SER A 208 -4.80 -23.95 -13.07
CA SER A 208 -3.89 -24.08 -14.22
C SER A 208 -4.09 -22.94 -15.24
N ALA A 209 -4.19 -21.72 -14.73
CA ALA A 209 -4.38 -20.49 -15.46
C ALA A 209 -3.37 -19.46 -14.94
N ARG A 210 -2.60 -18.90 -15.87
CA ARG A 210 -1.70 -17.76 -15.64
C ARG A 210 -1.90 -16.78 -16.79
N THR A 211 -1.74 -15.50 -16.51
CA THR A 211 -1.68 -14.49 -17.57
C THR A 211 -0.39 -14.72 -18.36
N ALA A 212 -0.49 -15.16 -19.61
CA ALA A 212 0.67 -15.31 -20.48
C ALA A 212 1.38 -13.95 -20.61
N SER A 213 2.71 -13.94 -20.46
CA SER A 213 3.53 -12.73 -20.54
C SER A 213 3.34 -11.97 -21.85
N GLU A 214 3.17 -12.69 -22.96
CA GLU A 214 2.90 -12.17 -24.31
C GLU A 214 1.46 -11.64 -24.49
N LYS A 215 0.51 -12.12 -23.68
CA LYS A 215 -0.91 -11.70 -23.70
C LYS A 215 -1.24 -10.67 -22.62
N LYS A 216 -0.24 -9.96 -22.07
CA LYS A 216 -0.51 -8.74 -21.31
C LYS A 216 -1.24 -7.76 -22.24
N LYS A 217 -2.58 -7.82 -22.30
CA LYS A 217 -3.37 -6.60 -22.43
C LYS A 217 -2.77 -5.68 -21.38
N ALA A 218 -2.30 -4.51 -21.79
CA ALA A 218 -1.86 -3.50 -20.84
C ALA A 218 -3.03 -3.30 -19.87
N SER A 219 -3.02 -3.98 -18.71
CA SER A 219 -3.77 -3.53 -17.55
C SER A 219 -3.26 -2.12 -17.39
N LYS A 220 -4.08 -1.13 -17.69
CA LYS A 220 -3.71 0.28 -17.63
C LYS A 220 -3.17 0.47 -16.22
N LYS A 221 -1.84 0.45 -16.07
CA LYS A 221 -1.20 0.66 -14.78
C LYS A 221 -1.59 2.08 -14.47
N VAL A 222 -2.54 2.26 -13.56
CA VAL A 222 -2.86 3.59 -13.06
C VAL A 222 -1.62 4.01 -12.29
N GLY A 223 -0.77 4.80 -12.94
CA GLY A 223 0.39 5.41 -12.33
C GLY A 223 -0.04 6.33 -11.20
N LEU A 224 0.92 6.74 -10.38
CA LEU A 224 0.69 7.64 -9.25
C LEU A 224 -0.11 8.90 -9.64
N TRP A 225 0.11 9.38 -10.87
CA TRP A 225 -0.46 10.62 -11.41
C TRP A 225 -1.65 10.39 -12.36
N ASP A 226 -2.04 9.13 -12.58
CA ASP A 226 -3.20 8.79 -13.38
C ASP A 226 -4.48 8.82 -12.54
N ALA A 227 -5.61 9.16 -13.18
CA ALA A 227 -6.92 9.06 -12.56
C ALA A 227 -7.26 7.59 -12.21
N SER A 228 -7.74 7.37 -10.98
CA SER A 228 -8.15 6.05 -10.49
C SER A 228 -9.66 5.81 -10.57
N ALA A 229 -10.45 6.84 -10.87
CA ALA A 229 -11.89 6.77 -11.07
C ALA A 229 -12.33 7.60 -12.29
N PRO A 230 -13.46 7.25 -12.94
CA PRO A 230 -14.03 8.08 -14.00
C PRO A 230 -14.49 9.43 -13.42
N THR A 231 -14.28 10.50 -14.19
CA THR A 231 -14.86 11.81 -13.86
C THR A 231 -16.31 11.86 -14.36
N PRO A 232 -17.29 12.17 -13.51
CA PRO A 232 -18.69 12.27 -13.93
C PRO A 232 -18.91 13.34 -15.00
N ASP A 233 -19.85 13.09 -15.92
CA ASP A 233 -20.28 14.02 -16.97
C ASP A 233 -21.29 15.08 -16.44
N ASP A 234 -21.11 15.50 -15.20
CA ASP A 234 -21.99 16.49 -14.56
C ASP A 234 -21.60 17.93 -14.93
N LYS A 235 -22.58 18.82 -14.86
CA LYS A 235 -22.36 20.26 -15.08
C LYS A 235 -21.94 20.92 -13.77
N PHE A 236 -20.67 21.28 -13.67
CA PHE A 236 -20.10 22.08 -12.59
C PHE A 236 -19.86 23.53 -13.03
N ASP A 237 -19.59 24.40 -12.06
CA ASP A 237 -19.24 25.82 -12.32
C ASP A 237 -17.89 25.98 -13.05
N ILE A 238 -17.04 24.95 -12.99
CA ILE A 238 -15.79 24.85 -13.76
C ILE A 238 -15.79 23.57 -14.61
N PRO A 239 -15.19 23.58 -15.81
CA PRO A 239 -15.13 22.40 -16.65
C PRO A 239 -14.12 21.37 -16.13
N THR A 240 -14.35 20.09 -16.43
CA THR A 240 -13.44 18.97 -16.13
C THR A 240 -12.68 18.46 -17.35
N ASP A 241 -13.13 18.83 -18.56
CA ASP A 241 -12.38 18.61 -19.80
C ASP A 241 -11.10 19.44 -19.81
N GLU A 242 -9.97 18.81 -20.16
CA GLU A 242 -8.64 19.41 -20.11
C GLU A 242 -8.54 20.74 -20.86
N LYS A 243 -8.98 20.76 -22.12
CA LYS A 243 -8.86 21.95 -22.98
C LYS A 243 -9.75 23.08 -22.48
N LYS A 244 -10.98 22.75 -22.07
CA LYS A 244 -11.92 23.74 -21.50
C LYS A 244 -11.44 24.27 -20.15
N LEU A 245 -10.87 23.43 -19.30
CA LEU A 245 -10.34 23.82 -18.00
C LEU A 245 -9.10 24.69 -18.15
N PHE A 246 -8.16 24.31 -19.02
CA PHE A 246 -7.01 25.16 -19.31
C PHE A 246 -7.44 26.53 -19.86
N ALA A 247 -8.41 26.57 -20.78
CA ALA A 247 -8.96 27.84 -21.29
C ALA A 247 -9.66 28.67 -20.20
N TYR A 248 -10.40 28.03 -19.29
CA TYR A 248 -10.99 28.69 -18.12
C TYR A 248 -9.91 29.31 -17.23
N LEU A 249 -8.83 28.58 -16.92
CA LEU A 249 -7.71 29.07 -16.13
C LEU A 249 -6.98 30.23 -16.83
N LYS A 250 -6.72 30.13 -18.13
CA LYS A 250 -6.14 31.22 -18.93
C LYS A 250 -7.00 32.48 -18.93
N SER A 251 -8.33 32.34 -18.87
CA SER A 251 -9.24 33.48 -18.81
C SER A 251 -9.24 34.21 -17.46
N GLU A 252 -8.62 33.60 -16.44
CA GLU A 252 -8.53 34.12 -15.07
C GLU A 252 -9.88 34.43 -14.40
N LYS A 253 -10.99 33.89 -14.93
CA LYS A 253 -12.34 34.09 -14.39
C LYS A 253 -12.46 33.68 -12.92
N TYR A 254 -11.67 32.71 -12.46
CA TYR A 254 -11.64 32.29 -11.06
C TYR A 254 -11.21 33.42 -10.10
N LYS A 255 -10.53 34.48 -10.58
CA LYS A 255 -10.13 35.61 -9.74
C LYS A 255 -11.30 36.46 -9.26
N SER A 256 -12.48 36.31 -9.86
CA SER A 256 -13.71 36.96 -9.38
C SER A 256 -14.37 36.23 -8.20
N LEU A 257 -13.82 35.10 -7.75
CA LEU A 257 -14.31 34.40 -6.56
C LEU A 257 -14.13 35.27 -5.32
N LYS A 258 -15.14 35.27 -4.45
CA LYS A 258 -15.15 36.15 -3.26
C LYS A 258 -14.11 35.72 -2.23
N MET A 259 -13.92 34.41 -2.06
CA MET A 259 -13.04 33.84 -1.07
C MET A 259 -11.70 33.48 -1.71
N GLN A 260 -10.68 34.28 -1.42
CA GLN A 260 -9.35 34.14 -2.01
C GLN A 260 -8.26 34.68 -1.08
N GLU A 261 -7.06 34.14 -1.22
CA GLU A 261 -5.87 34.65 -0.56
C GLU A 261 -5.45 35.99 -1.18
N LYS A 262 -5.10 36.96 -0.34
CA LYS A 262 -4.73 38.31 -0.80
C LYS A 262 -3.36 38.32 -1.49
N GLU A 263 -2.42 37.56 -0.96
CA GLU A 263 -1.04 37.49 -1.41
C GLU A 263 -0.62 36.03 -1.58
N GLN A 264 0.41 35.81 -2.39
CA GLN A 264 1.06 34.51 -2.45
C GLN A 264 1.78 34.22 -1.14
N HIS A 265 1.84 32.96 -0.74
CA HIS A 265 2.58 32.53 0.43
C HIS A 265 3.32 31.23 0.14
N LYS A 266 4.30 30.89 0.98
CA LYS A 266 5.03 29.62 0.85
C LYS A 266 4.07 28.46 1.06
N SER A 267 4.08 27.46 0.17
CA SER A 267 3.23 26.28 0.36
C SER A 267 3.81 25.33 1.41
N ALA A 268 2.93 24.58 2.05
CA ALA A 268 3.32 23.41 2.85
C ALA A 268 3.49 22.14 1.98
N GLY A 269 3.14 22.20 0.69
CA GLY A 269 3.27 21.11 -0.28
C GLY A 269 4.49 21.27 -1.19
N PRO A 270 4.58 20.50 -2.29
CA PRO A 270 5.71 20.54 -3.23
C PRO A 270 5.79 21.84 -4.05
N HIS A 271 4.74 22.66 -4.04
CA HIS A 271 4.70 23.94 -4.74
C HIS A 271 5.47 25.01 -3.93
N GLU A 272 6.39 25.76 -4.55
CA GLU A 272 7.22 26.73 -3.83
C GLU A 272 6.39 27.84 -3.16
N TYR A 273 5.66 28.62 -3.95
CA TYR A 273 4.73 29.66 -3.51
C TYR A 273 3.38 29.51 -4.19
N VAL A 274 2.30 29.80 -3.47
CA VAL A 274 0.94 29.58 -3.95
C VAL A 274 0.00 30.69 -3.54
N ARG A 275 -1.09 30.84 -4.31
CA ARG A 275 -2.25 31.65 -3.97
C ARG A 275 -3.51 30.92 -4.37
N THR A 276 -4.51 30.88 -3.49
CA THR A 276 -5.68 30.00 -3.61
C THR A 276 -6.98 30.80 -3.68
N PHE A 277 -7.89 30.34 -4.54
CA PHE A 277 -9.22 30.90 -4.78
C PHE A 277 -10.23 29.79 -4.57
N VAL A 278 -11.29 30.06 -3.83
CA VAL A 278 -12.23 29.05 -3.35
C VAL A 278 -13.64 29.42 -3.76
N SER A 279 -14.39 28.44 -4.28
CA SER A 279 -15.81 28.60 -4.59
C SER A 279 -16.63 29.01 -3.35
N ASP A 280 -17.69 29.81 -3.55
CA ASP A 280 -18.60 30.21 -2.45
C ASP A 280 -19.14 28.98 -1.71
N LYS A 281 -19.52 27.94 -2.47
CA LYS A 281 -20.00 26.66 -1.95
C LYS A 281 -18.99 25.97 -1.01
N LEU A 282 -17.72 25.90 -1.40
CA LEU A 282 -16.68 25.30 -0.54
C LEU A 282 -16.44 26.14 0.71
N ALA A 283 -16.36 27.47 0.56
CA ALA A 283 -16.12 28.36 1.68
C ALA A 283 -17.25 28.33 2.71
N GLU A 284 -18.52 28.29 2.26
CA GLU A 284 -19.69 28.14 3.13
C GLU A 284 -19.66 26.80 3.88
N SER A 285 -19.32 25.71 3.18
CA SER A 285 -19.24 24.38 3.79
C SER A 285 -18.14 24.29 4.86
N VAL A 286 -16.97 24.89 4.61
CA VAL A 286 -15.88 24.90 5.60
C VAL A 286 -16.24 25.73 6.83
N LYS A 287 -16.87 26.91 6.65
CA LYS A 287 -17.36 27.73 7.76
C LYS A 287 -18.44 27.04 8.58
N ALA A 288 -19.28 26.22 7.93
CA ALA A 288 -20.28 25.40 8.60
C ALA A 288 -19.68 24.22 9.38
N GLY A 289 -18.39 23.94 9.22
CA GLY A 289 -17.71 22.84 9.90
C GLY A 289 -18.09 21.45 9.38
N ASN A 290 -18.54 21.35 8.12
CA ASN A 290 -18.91 20.06 7.55
C ASN A 290 -17.69 19.14 7.46
N SER A 291 -17.89 17.87 7.79
CA SER A 291 -16.89 16.81 7.60
C SER A 291 -16.76 16.34 6.15
N GLU A 292 -17.78 16.60 5.33
CA GLU A 292 -17.76 16.40 3.88
C GLU A 292 -18.27 17.64 3.15
N HIS A 293 -17.62 17.98 2.05
CA HIS A 293 -17.95 19.15 1.25
C HIS A 293 -18.92 18.78 0.11
N PRO A 294 -19.90 19.65 -0.21
CA PRO A 294 -20.91 19.36 -1.21
C PRO A 294 -20.34 19.32 -2.62
N ILE A 295 -20.96 18.51 -3.49
CA ILE A 295 -20.64 18.42 -4.93
C ILE A 295 -20.62 19.81 -5.57
N GLY A 296 -19.59 20.07 -6.38
CA GLY A 296 -19.32 21.37 -7.00
C GLY A 296 -18.48 22.30 -6.12
N SER A 297 -18.06 21.89 -4.93
CA SER A 297 -17.04 22.60 -4.15
C SER A 297 -15.69 22.51 -4.87
N TYR A 298 -15.06 23.65 -5.16
CA TYR A 298 -13.75 23.66 -5.82
C TYR A 298 -12.82 24.75 -5.29
N ALA A 299 -11.53 24.54 -5.55
CA ALA A 299 -10.48 25.53 -5.36
C ALA A 299 -9.54 25.54 -6.56
N VAL A 300 -9.11 26.75 -6.94
CA VAL A 300 -8.04 26.98 -7.92
C VAL A 300 -6.84 27.54 -7.17
N LYS A 301 -5.70 26.92 -7.35
CA LYS A 301 -4.42 27.31 -6.77
C LYS A 301 -3.48 27.74 -7.88
N GLU A 302 -3.02 28.97 -7.83
CA GLU A 302 -1.92 29.46 -8.66
C GLU A 302 -0.60 29.01 -8.05
N GLN A 303 0.35 28.61 -8.91
CA GLN A 303 1.68 28.17 -8.52
C GLN A 303 2.72 29.18 -8.98
N PHE A 304 3.65 29.56 -8.09
CA PHE A 304 4.65 30.58 -8.32
C PHE A 304 6.07 30.08 -8.06
N LYS A 305 7.01 30.60 -8.85
CA LYS A 305 8.45 30.40 -8.74
C LYS A 305 9.14 31.73 -9.06
N ASP A 306 10.05 32.16 -8.21
CA ASP A 306 10.73 33.46 -8.34
C ASP A 306 9.76 34.64 -8.54
N GLY A 307 8.61 34.59 -7.86
CA GLY A 307 7.55 35.61 -7.95
C GLY A 307 6.73 35.59 -9.24
N LYS A 308 7.01 34.68 -10.18
CA LYS A 308 6.27 34.51 -11.42
C LYS A 308 5.34 33.31 -11.30
N GLN A 309 4.08 33.50 -11.69
CA GLN A 309 3.15 32.40 -11.81
C GLN A 309 3.58 31.50 -12.97
N TYR A 310 3.77 30.21 -12.70
CA TYR A 310 4.17 29.23 -13.71
C TYR A 310 3.09 28.22 -14.01
N GLY A 311 2.09 28.03 -13.15
CA GLY A 311 1.10 26.97 -13.35
C GLY A 311 -0.13 27.07 -12.45
N TRP A 312 -0.94 26.01 -12.48
CA TRP A 312 -2.16 25.89 -11.67
C TRP A 312 -2.31 24.48 -11.12
N ALA A 313 -2.94 24.38 -9.96
CA ALA A 313 -3.54 23.15 -9.45
C ALA A 313 -5.02 23.41 -9.13
N VAL A 314 -5.89 22.47 -9.44
CA VAL A 314 -7.34 22.57 -9.25
C VAL A 314 -7.84 21.31 -8.55
N MET A 315 -8.74 21.50 -7.59
CA MET A 315 -9.52 20.41 -6.99
C MET A 315 -11.00 20.73 -7.09
N LEU A 316 -11.82 19.72 -7.37
CA LEU A 316 -13.28 19.83 -7.50
C LEU A 316 -13.95 18.58 -6.90
N LYS A 317 -14.91 18.77 -5.99
CA LYS A 317 -15.74 17.69 -5.47
C LYS A 317 -16.75 17.29 -6.54
N THR A 318 -16.65 16.07 -7.03
CA THR A 318 -17.58 15.53 -8.04
C THR A 318 -18.43 14.39 -7.51
N GLY A 319 -17.99 13.71 -6.43
CA GLY A 319 -18.75 12.64 -5.77
C GLY A 319 -19.41 13.12 -4.48
N GLY A 320 -20.45 12.41 -4.01
CA GLY A 320 -21.10 12.68 -2.72
C GLY A 320 -20.12 12.54 -1.56
N GLU A 321 -19.40 11.43 -1.50
CA GLU A 321 -18.43 11.09 -0.46
C GLU A 321 -16.98 11.25 -0.96
N THR A 322 -15.99 11.27 -0.05
CA THR A 322 -14.57 11.33 -0.44
C THR A 322 -14.11 10.07 -1.18
N ASP A 323 -14.59 8.89 -0.76
CA ASP A 323 -14.24 7.55 -1.29
C ASP A 323 -12.74 7.39 -1.59
N GLY A 324 -11.88 7.53 -0.56
CA GLY A 324 -10.42 7.42 -0.73
C GLY A 324 -9.85 8.41 -1.75
N GLY A 325 -10.53 9.55 -1.97
CA GLY A 325 -10.17 10.59 -2.93
C GLY A 325 -10.82 10.44 -4.31
N LYS A 326 -11.53 9.33 -4.60
CA LYS A 326 -12.24 9.12 -5.88
C LYS A 326 -13.40 10.10 -6.08
N GLY A 327 -13.95 10.66 -4.99
CA GLY A 327 -14.94 11.73 -5.04
C GLY A 327 -14.39 13.11 -5.45
N TRP A 328 -13.07 13.23 -5.63
CA TRP A 328 -12.39 14.47 -5.98
C TRP A 328 -11.71 14.39 -7.35
N PHE A 329 -12.04 15.34 -8.21
CA PHE A 329 -11.34 15.62 -9.46
C PHE A 329 -10.12 16.50 -9.18
N TRP A 330 -8.99 16.16 -9.82
CA TRP A 330 -7.74 16.87 -9.73
C TRP A 330 -7.26 17.29 -11.12
N TYR A 331 -6.67 18.48 -11.20
CA TYR A 331 -5.93 18.92 -12.38
C TYR A 331 -4.69 19.68 -11.94
N GLU A 332 -3.54 19.38 -12.55
CA GLU A 332 -2.31 20.13 -12.35
C GLU A 332 -1.57 20.34 -13.66
N VAL A 333 -1.08 21.55 -13.86
CA VAL A 333 -0.26 21.93 -15.01
C VAL A 333 0.91 22.79 -14.53
N THR A 334 2.11 22.47 -15.01
CA THR A 334 3.37 23.04 -14.53
C THR A 334 3.97 24.09 -15.48
N ASP A 335 3.25 24.41 -16.54
CA ASP A 335 3.49 25.55 -17.42
C ASP A 335 2.13 26.18 -17.80
N ARG A 336 1.96 27.45 -17.47
CA ARG A 336 0.71 28.19 -17.69
C ARG A 336 0.46 28.51 -19.17
N ASP A 337 1.44 28.30 -20.03
CA ASP A 337 1.38 28.53 -21.46
C ASP A 337 1.44 27.23 -22.28
N ASP A 338 1.72 26.09 -21.64
CA ASP A 338 1.72 24.77 -22.27
C ASP A 338 0.80 23.77 -21.55
N ILE A 339 -0.35 23.48 -22.16
CA ILE A 339 -1.28 22.45 -21.68
C ILE A 339 -0.65 21.05 -21.62
N GLY A 340 0.38 20.78 -22.42
CA GLY A 340 1.12 19.52 -22.44
C GLY A 340 1.91 19.24 -21.17
N SER A 341 2.23 20.27 -20.39
CA SER A 341 2.93 20.19 -19.09
C SER A 341 2.04 19.69 -17.93
N LYS A 342 0.90 19.08 -18.27
CA LYS A 342 -0.07 18.51 -17.34
C LYS A 342 0.54 17.37 -16.54
N ALA A 343 0.52 17.51 -15.22
CA ALA A 343 1.00 16.51 -14.27
C ALA A 343 -0.13 15.59 -13.79
N ALA A 344 -1.38 16.08 -13.69
CA ALA A 344 -2.51 15.31 -13.21
C ALA A 344 -3.82 15.73 -13.91
N LEU A 345 -4.73 14.77 -14.13
CA LEU A 345 -6.07 15.03 -14.64
C LEU A 345 -7.02 13.88 -14.30
N GLY A 346 -8.12 14.20 -13.61
CA GLY A 346 -9.24 13.30 -13.38
C GLY A 346 -9.45 12.96 -11.92
N ASN A 347 -10.33 11.98 -11.66
CA ASN A 347 -10.75 11.63 -10.32
C ASN A 347 -9.78 10.68 -9.60
N GLY A 348 -9.57 10.91 -8.30
CA GLY A 348 -8.80 10.02 -7.45
C GLY A 348 -7.34 9.86 -7.86
N VAL A 349 -6.72 10.91 -8.41
CA VAL A 349 -5.29 10.89 -8.75
C VAL A 349 -4.49 10.71 -7.45
N ARG A 350 -3.89 9.52 -7.27
CA ARG A 350 -3.29 9.08 -6.00
C ARG A 350 -2.23 10.04 -5.48
N GLY A 351 -1.40 10.58 -6.38
CA GLY A 351 -0.37 11.56 -6.03
C GLY A 351 -0.96 12.83 -5.41
N CYS A 352 -2.09 13.33 -5.92
CA CYS A 352 -2.80 14.47 -5.34
C CYS A 352 -3.47 14.09 -4.01
N VAL A 353 -4.19 12.97 -3.98
CA VAL A 353 -4.91 12.47 -2.80
C VAL A 353 -3.98 12.29 -1.60
N SER A 354 -2.82 11.64 -1.80
CA SER A 354 -1.85 11.38 -0.73
C SER A 354 -1.39 12.66 -0.01
N CYS A 355 -1.27 13.77 -0.74
CA CYS A 355 -0.87 15.07 -0.20
C CYS A 355 -2.03 15.86 0.41
N HIS A 356 -3.27 15.50 0.10
CA HIS A 356 -4.48 16.21 0.48
C HIS A 356 -5.27 15.52 1.60
N THR A 357 -5.07 14.22 1.81
CA THR A 357 -5.72 13.39 2.84
C THR A 357 -5.64 13.95 4.27
N ILE A 358 -4.57 14.71 4.57
CA ILE A 358 -4.40 15.37 5.88
C ILE A 358 -5.31 16.59 6.09
N GLY A 359 -6.02 17.03 5.05
CA GLY A 359 -7.05 18.08 5.12
C GLY A 359 -8.41 17.51 5.53
N ASN A 360 -9.33 18.38 5.95
CA ASN A 360 -10.72 17.98 6.16
C ASN A 360 -11.38 17.77 4.80
N ASP A 361 -11.83 16.55 4.50
CA ASP A 361 -12.30 16.12 3.17
C ASP A 361 -11.39 16.65 2.05
N MET A 362 -10.09 16.33 2.11
CA MET A 362 -9.05 16.73 1.14
C MET A 362 -8.73 18.24 1.09
N VAL A 363 -9.46 19.10 1.81
CA VAL A 363 -9.29 20.55 1.79
C VAL A 363 -8.28 21.00 2.84
N ARG A 364 -7.21 21.64 2.37
CA ARG A 364 -6.09 22.12 3.19
C ARG A 364 -6.04 23.64 3.36
N ALA A 365 -6.95 24.38 2.72
CA ALA A 365 -6.99 25.83 2.81
C ALA A 365 -7.41 26.26 4.23
N THR A 366 -6.49 26.85 4.97
CA THR A 366 -6.75 27.28 6.37
C THR A 366 -7.33 28.69 6.46
N PHE A 367 -7.14 29.53 5.44
CA PHE A 367 -7.60 30.92 5.42
C PHE A 367 -9.12 31.09 5.27
N ILE A 368 -9.83 30.01 4.96
CA ILE A 368 -11.30 29.99 4.79
C ILE A 368 -12.05 29.64 6.09
N LYS A 369 -11.33 29.35 7.17
CA LYS A 369 -11.91 29.11 8.51
C LYS A 369 -12.44 30.39 9.15
#